data_AF-A0A2V7L7G5-F1
#
_entry.id   AF-A0A2V7L7G5-F1
#
_cell.length_a   1.000
_cell.length_b   1.000
_cell.length_c   1.000
_cell.angle_alpha   90.00
_cell.angle_beta   90.00
_cell.angle_gamma   90.00
#
_symmetry.space_group_name_H-M   'P 1'
#
loop_
_entity.id
_entity.type
_entity.pdbx_description
1 polymer ?
#
loop_
_entity_poly.entity_id
_entity_poly.type
_entity_poly.pdbx_seq_one_letter_code
_entity_poly.pdbx_strand_id
1 'polypeptide(L)'
;MNGGARWLIRCCGVALLALGPLATCRAQSPSDSAEMDAMDSTDHQAAHAAHEAMSGSMSSDPHLVLTPVRPRSPADSTRAVQLVAQMRVALARYHDVRAAEADGFRKFLPGVKQPIYHFTSWRWALSARRRFDPTRPTSLLYREGPGGALVLAGAMYTAPDRTSLDALDQRIPLSVARWHEHVNWCLPPRGQRERWRERRDGKPVFGPKSSIATADACTAVRGRFVPRLFGWMVHVMAFESDDPKVIWGGGAEHDHMHQ
;
A
#
# COMPACT_ATOMS: atom_id res chain seq x y z
N MET A 1 75.42 -10.83 -8.02
CA MET A 1 76.43 -11.33 -7.06
C MET A 1 76.11 -10.73 -5.70
N ASN A 2 75.87 -11.62 -4.71
CA ASN A 2 75.78 -11.44 -3.25
C ASN A 2 74.77 -10.40 -2.73
N GLY A 3 73.81 -10.70 -1.85
CA GLY A 3 73.64 -11.76 -0.85
C GLY A 3 73.06 -11.08 0.40
N GLY A 4 71.93 -11.50 0.94
CA GLY A 4 71.96 -12.30 2.17
C GLY A 4 70.71 -12.06 3.03
N ALA A 5 70.35 -13.11 3.78
CA ALA A 5 69.04 -13.40 4.37
C ALA A 5 68.60 -12.58 5.60
N ARG A 6 67.29 -12.72 5.86
CA ARG A 6 66.45 -12.31 7.01
C ARG A 6 66.93 -12.94 8.32
N TRP A 7 66.71 -12.28 9.47
CA TRP A 7 66.29 -12.92 10.73
C TRP A 7 65.47 -11.96 11.61
N LEU A 8 64.40 -12.50 12.19
CA LEU A 8 63.44 -11.89 13.12
C LEU A 8 63.97 -11.90 14.55
N ILE A 9 63.80 -10.81 15.31
CA ILE A 9 63.63 -10.86 16.77
C ILE A 9 62.54 -9.85 17.18
N ARG A 10 61.47 -10.38 17.77
CA ARG A 10 60.47 -9.66 18.57
C ARG A 10 61.05 -9.39 19.96
N CYS A 11 60.78 -8.23 20.55
CA CYS A 11 59.99 -8.10 21.79
C CYS A 11 60.01 -6.67 22.38
N CYS A 12 58.81 -6.19 22.66
CA CYS A 12 58.37 -5.42 23.83
C CYS A 12 59.01 -4.07 24.17
N GLY A 13 58.19 -3.00 24.15
CA GLY A 13 58.51 -1.78 24.90
C GLY A 13 57.66 -0.56 24.60
N VAL A 14 56.40 -0.57 25.06
CA VAL A 14 55.60 0.60 25.48
C VAL A 14 55.33 1.71 24.44
N ALA A 15 54.17 1.65 23.79
CA ALA A 15 53.55 2.81 23.13
C ALA A 15 52.39 3.32 24.00
N LEU A 16 52.45 4.60 24.38
CA LEU A 16 51.42 5.31 25.11
C LEU A 16 50.09 5.28 24.36
N LEU A 17 49.03 4.84 25.04
CA LEU A 17 47.64 4.95 24.59
C LEU A 17 47.18 6.42 24.75
N ALA A 18 47.15 7.15 23.65
CA ALA A 18 46.37 8.38 23.54
C ALA A 18 44.90 8.00 23.25
N LEU A 19 44.04 8.12 24.27
CA LEU A 19 42.59 7.99 24.16
C LEU A 19 42.02 9.18 23.39
N GLY A 20 41.82 9.02 22.08
CA GLY A 20 40.96 9.91 21.28
C GLY A 20 39.48 9.55 21.49
N PRO A 21 38.55 10.53 21.44
CA PRO A 21 37.14 10.26 21.66
C PRO A 21 36.62 9.36 20.54
N LEU A 22 36.08 8.20 20.93
CA LEU A 22 35.26 7.37 20.08
C LEU A 22 34.13 8.22 19.52
N ALA A 23 34.09 8.37 18.20
CA ALA A 23 32.89 8.79 17.51
C ALA A 23 31.80 7.78 17.87
N THR A 24 30.91 8.19 18.76
CA THR A 24 29.74 7.42 19.16
C THR A 24 28.93 7.17 17.89
N CYS A 25 28.89 5.92 17.44
CA CYS A 25 27.80 5.47 16.58
C CYS A 25 26.52 5.86 17.30
N ARG A 26 25.81 6.86 16.78
CA ARG A 26 24.49 7.25 17.26
C ARG A 26 23.61 6.01 17.05
N ALA A 27 23.42 5.23 18.11
CA ALA A 27 22.47 4.15 18.13
C ALA A 27 21.15 4.70 17.62
N GLN A 28 20.66 4.14 16.51
CA GLN A 28 19.31 4.39 16.03
C GLN A 28 18.37 4.14 17.20
N SER A 29 17.60 5.16 17.56
CA SER A 29 16.68 5.10 18.69
C SER A 29 15.69 3.94 18.46
N PRO A 30 15.38 3.13 19.49
CA PRO A 30 14.43 2.01 19.37
C PRO A 30 12.98 2.48 19.11
N SER A 31 12.75 3.79 19.00
CA SER A 31 11.46 4.41 18.70
C SER A 31 10.99 4.16 17.26
N ASP A 32 11.89 4.11 16.27
CA ASP A 32 11.50 3.89 14.87
C ASP A 32 10.99 2.47 14.64
N SER A 33 11.60 1.46 15.29
CA SER A 33 11.14 0.07 15.26
C SER A 33 9.83 -0.16 16.04
N ALA A 34 9.62 0.57 17.14
CA ALA A 34 8.41 0.43 17.95
C ALA A 34 7.15 1.03 17.28
N GLU A 35 7.31 2.06 16.46
CA GLU A 35 6.23 2.62 15.62
C GLU A 35 5.94 1.72 14.40
N MET A 36 6.97 1.01 13.90
CA MET A 36 6.87 0.03 12.80
C MET A 36 6.09 -1.25 13.19
N ASP A 37 6.25 -1.74 14.43
CA ASP A 37 5.46 -2.88 14.94
C ASP A 37 4.02 -2.49 15.32
N ALA A 38 3.72 -1.19 15.47
CA ALA A 38 2.38 -0.73 15.84
C ALA A 38 1.38 -0.78 14.68
N MET A 39 1.85 -0.71 13.42
CA MET A 39 0.99 -0.94 12.25
C MET A 39 0.78 -2.43 11.94
N ASP A 40 1.71 -3.30 12.36
CA ASP A 40 1.60 -4.75 12.16
C ASP A 40 0.85 -5.45 13.31
N SER A 41 1.13 -5.12 14.56
CA SER A 41 0.64 -5.90 15.71
C SER A 41 -0.66 -5.38 16.35
N THR A 42 -0.89 -4.06 16.40
CA THR A 42 -1.98 -3.54 17.26
C THR A 42 -3.38 -3.62 16.67
N ASP A 43 -3.52 -3.92 15.37
CA ASP A 43 -4.86 -3.99 14.77
C ASP A 43 -4.86 -4.71 13.40
N HIS A 44 -4.33 -5.94 13.33
CA HIS A 44 -4.45 -6.79 12.13
C HIS A 44 -5.87 -6.78 11.55
N GLN A 45 -6.90 -6.70 12.39
CA GLN A 45 -8.28 -6.62 11.95
C GLN A 45 -8.69 -5.24 11.40
N ALA A 46 -8.11 -4.14 11.91
CA ALA A 46 -8.23 -2.84 11.24
C ALA A 46 -7.52 -2.84 9.91
N ALA A 47 -6.36 -3.49 9.80
CA ALA A 47 -5.69 -3.70 8.54
C ALA A 47 -6.54 -4.57 7.60
N HIS A 48 -7.18 -5.65 8.10
CA HIS A 48 -8.15 -6.47 7.35
C HIS A 48 -9.29 -5.65 6.79
N ALA A 49 -9.92 -4.87 7.65
CA ALA A 49 -10.91 -3.89 7.29
C ALA A 49 -10.34 -2.93 6.23
N ALA A 50 -9.14 -2.38 6.45
CA ALA A 50 -8.43 -1.43 5.57
C ALA A 50 -8.40 -1.93 4.13
N HIS A 51 -7.97 -3.18 3.97
CA HIS A 51 -7.92 -3.86 2.68
C HIS A 51 -9.27 -4.09 2.05
N GLU A 52 -10.23 -4.62 2.81
CA GLU A 52 -11.55 -4.95 2.27
C GLU A 52 -12.17 -3.75 1.57
N ALA A 53 -11.95 -2.57 2.14
CA ALA A 53 -12.37 -1.32 1.55
C ALA A 53 -11.63 -0.99 0.26
N MET A 54 -10.31 -1.23 0.20
CA MET A 54 -9.53 -1.07 -1.05
C MET A 54 -10.11 -1.92 -2.18
N SER A 55 -10.66 -3.08 -1.86
CA SER A 55 -11.21 -4.02 -2.82
C SER A 55 -12.73 -3.91 -3.06
N GLY A 56 -13.43 -2.98 -2.42
CA GLY A 56 -14.90 -2.88 -2.40
C GLY A 56 -15.53 -2.10 -3.57
N SER A 57 -16.86 -2.19 -3.70
CA SER A 57 -17.66 -1.38 -4.65
C SER A 57 -17.71 0.09 -4.23
N MET A 58 -17.68 1.02 -5.18
CA MET A 58 -17.36 2.44 -4.95
C MET A 58 -18.56 3.41 -5.04
N SER A 59 -19.77 2.93 -5.35
CA SER A 59 -20.96 3.78 -5.44
C SER A 59 -21.75 3.80 -4.11
N SER A 60 -22.03 5.00 -3.60
CA SER A 60 -22.80 5.27 -2.36
C SER A 60 -22.23 4.70 -1.04
N ASP A 61 -20.92 4.41 -0.99
CA ASP A 61 -20.23 4.00 0.23
C ASP A 61 -19.90 5.24 1.10
N PRO A 62 -20.44 5.38 2.33
CA PRO A 62 -20.11 6.49 3.22
C PRO A 62 -18.65 6.49 3.71
N HIS A 63 -17.93 5.40 3.43
CA HIS A 63 -16.52 5.20 3.75
C HIS A 63 -15.57 5.40 2.58
N LEU A 64 -16.07 5.91 1.46
CA LEU A 64 -15.28 6.17 0.26
C LEU A 64 -15.56 7.56 -0.30
N VAL A 65 -14.49 8.29 -0.60
CA VAL A 65 -14.57 9.53 -1.39
C VAL A 65 -13.79 9.32 -2.67
N LEU A 66 -14.42 9.64 -3.80
CA LEU A 66 -13.84 9.55 -5.13
C LEU A 66 -13.53 10.95 -5.66
N THR A 67 -12.41 11.10 -6.39
CA THR A 67 -12.15 12.35 -7.14
C THR A 67 -13.26 12.63 -8.15
N PRO A 68 -13.55 13.90 -8.48
CA PRO A 68 -14.44 14.22 -9.57
C PRO A 68 -13.88 13.69 -10.90
N VAL A 69 -14.78 13.33 -11.82
CA VAL A 69 -14.42 12.95 -13.18
C VAL A 69 -14.14 14.23 -13.97
N ARG A 70 -12.99 14.29 -14.67
CA ARG A 70 -12.69 15.39 -15.60
C ARG A 70 -13.13 15.05 -17.03
N PRO A 71 -13.42 16.06 -17.86
CA PRO A 71 -13.69 15.84 -19.28
C PRO A 71 -12.56 15.07 -19.95
N ARG A 72 -12.91 14.17 -20.87
CA ARG A 72 -11.92 13.41 -21.65
C ARG A 72 -11.07 14.32 -22.52
N SER A 73 -9.79 14.00 -22.62
CA SER A 73 -8.82 14.69 -23.45
C SER A 73 -8.00 13.69 -24.28
N PRO A 74 -7.75 13.93 -25.57
CA PRO A 74 -6.86 13.09 -26.37
C PRO A 74 -5.46 12.98 -25.77
N ALA A 75 -4.93 14.07 -25.20
CA ALA A 75 -3.62 14.07 -24.56
C ALA A 75 -3.57 13.14 -23.34
N ASP A 76 -4.65 13.11 -22.54
CA ASP A 76 -4.76 12.21 -21.40
C ASP A 76 -4.90 10.76 -21.84
N SER A 77 -5.63 10.48 -22.92
CA SER A 77 -5.70 9.15 -23.52
C SER A 77 -4.31 8.65 -23.95
N THR A 78 -3.51 9.51 -24.60
CA THR A 78 -2.12 9.17 -24.96
C THR A 78 -1.26 8.89 -23.73
N ARG A 79 -1.36 9.74 -22.68
CA ARG A 79 -0.64 9.53 -21.42
C ARG A 79 -1.06 8.23 -20.74
N ALA A 80 -2.35 7.91 -20.72
CA ALA A 80 -2.89 6.68 -20.15
C ALA A 80 -2.32 5.44 -20.85
N VAL A 81 -2.30 5.43 -22.19
CA VAL A 81 -1.70 4.33 -22.97
C VAL A 81 -0.20 4.17 -22.65
N GLN A 82 0.54 5.28 -22.57
CA GLN A 82 1.97 5.26 -22.22
C GLN A 82 2.22 4.75 -20.80
N LEU A 83 1.36 5.09 -19.83
CA LEU A 83 1.44 4.60 -18.46
C LEU A 83 1.24 3.08 -18.42
N VAL A 84 0.20 2.56 -19.08
CA VAL A 84 -0.08 1.12 -19.14
C VAL A 84 1.06 0.36 -19.82
N ALA A 85 1.61 0.89 -20.92
CA ALA A 85 2.76 0.27 -21.59
C ALA A 85 3.98 0.17 -20.66
N GLN A 86 4.32 1.25 -19.95
CA GLN A 86 5.42 1.25 -18.97
C GLN A 86 5.17 0.27 -17.83
N MET A 87 3.93 0.23 -17.31
CA MET A 87 3.54 -0.71 -16.26
C MET A 87 3.69 -2.15 -16.71
N ARG A 88 3.16 -2.51 -17.89
CA ARG A 88 3.22 -3.88 -18.40
C ARG A 88 4.66 -4.36 -18.56
N VAL A 89 5.54 -3.52 -19.12
CA VAL A 89 6.96 -3.85 -19.25
C VAL A 89 7.63 -4.01 -17.89
N ALA A 90 7.48 -3.04 -17.00
CA ALA A 90 8.19 -3.03 -15.71
C ALA A 90 7.70 -4.10 -14.74
N LEU A 91 6.40 -4.41 -14.77
CA LEU A 91 5.76 -5.29 -13.80
C LEU A 91 5.59 -6.73 -14.29
N ALA A 92 5.89 -7.04 -15.57
CA ALA A 92 5.78 -8.39 -16.13
C ALA A 92 6.51 -9.46 -15.29
N ARG A 93 7.67 -9.13 -14.70
CA ARG A 93 8.40 -10.08 -13.85
C ARG A 93 7.59 -10.56 -12.64
N TYR A 94 6.62 -9.78 -12.20
CA TYR A 94 5.78 -10.09 -11.05
C TYR A 94 4.59 -11.00 -11.38
N HIS A 95 4.50 -11.52 -12.61
CA HIS A 95 3.70 -12.72 -12.87
C HIS A 95 4.17 -13.89 -11.99
N ASP A 96 5.47 -13.97 -11.65
CA ASP A 96 5.96 -14.81 -10.56
C ASP A 96 5.85 -14.06 -9.23
N VAL A 97 4.95 -14.52 -8.35
CA VAL A 97 4.77 -13.93 -7.01
C VAL A 97 6.05 -14.00 -6.19
N ARG A 98 6.89 -15.01 -6.37
CA ARG A 98 8.17 -15.10 -5.63
C ARG A 98 9.12 -13.98 -6.02
N ALA A 99 9.06 -13.49 -7.26
CA ALA A 99 9.82 -12.31 -7.66
C ALA A 99 9.32 -11.07 -6.91
N ALA A 100 8.00 -10.91 -6.78
CA ALA A 100 7.42 -9.82 -5.98
C ALA A 100 7.87 -9.90 -4.52
N GLU A 101 7.83 -11.09 -3.91
CA GLU A 101 8.26 -11.31 -2.53
C GLU A 101 9.76 -11.12 -2.32
N ALA A 102 10.59 -11.54 -3.27
CA ALA A 102 12.03 -11.29 -3.27
C ALA A 102 12.32 -9.79 -3.36
N ASP A 103 11.52 -9.07 -4.14
CA ASP A 103 11.49 -7.62 -4.17
C ASP A 103 10.67 -7.04 -3.00
N GLY A 104 10.55 -7.72 -1.86
CA GLY A 104 10.01 -7.13 -0.63
C GLY A 104 8.56 -6.63 -0.71
N PHE A 105 7.79 -7.03 -1.71
CA PHE A 105 6.35 -6.97 -1.61
C PHE A 105 5.89 -8.05 -0.62
N ARG A 106 4.88 -7.74 0.18
CA ARG A 106 4.30 -8.67 1.15
C ARG A 106 2.80 -8.69 0.97
N LYS A 107 2.22 -9.89 0.95
CA LYS A 107 0.77 -10.06 0.97
C LYS A 107 0.23 -9.30 2.17
N PHE A 108 -0.55 -8.27 1.90
CA PHE A 108 -1.31 -7.62 2.94
C PHE A 108 -2.33 -8.65 3.42
N LEU A 109 -2.28 -8.98 4.71
CA LEU A 109 -3.27 -9.82 5.40
C LEU A 109 -3.31 -11.28 4.94
N PRO A 110 -2.26 -12.06 5.26
CA PRO A 110 -2.25 -13.49 4.98
C PRO A 110 -3.41 -14.21 5.68
N GLY A 111 -4.05 -15.16 4.98
CA GLY A 111 -5.07 -16.04 5.55
C GLY A 111 -6.53 -15.59 5.37
N VAL A 112 -6.79 -14.43 4.77
CA VAL A 112 -8.15 -14.00 4.42
C VAL A 112 -8.35 -14.02 2.92
N LYS A 113 -9.45 -14.64 2.47
CA LYS A 113 -9.83 -14.70 1.06
C LYS A 113 -10.33 -13.32 0.60
N GLN A 114 -9.81 -12.85 -0.52
CA GLN A 114 -10.08 -11.51 -1.05
C GLN A 114 -10.32 -11.60 -2.56
N PRO A 115 -11.18 -10.75 -3.14
CA PRO A 115 -11.37 -10.72 -4.59
C PRO A 115 -10.09 -10.28 -5.31
N ILE A 116 -9.37 -9.32 -4.71
CA ILE A 116 -8.04 -8.89 -5.12
C ILE A 116 -7.12 -8.88 -3.90
N TYR A 117 -6.04 -9.64 -3.98
CA TYR A 117 -4.96 -9.65 -3.02
C TYR A 117 -3.97 -8.53 -3.34
N HIS A 118 -3.65 -7.74 -2.32
CA HIS A 118 -2.72 -6.63 -2.41
C HIS A 118 -1.40 -7.10 -1.83
N PHE A 119 -0.36 -7.10 -2.65
CA PHE A 119 1.00 -7.33 -2.19
C PHE A 119 1.67 -5.96 -2.11
N THR A 120 1.91 -5.46 -0.90
CA THR A 120 2.31 -4.08 -0.65
C THR A 120 3.80 -3.99 -0.37
N SER A 121 4.44 -2.96 -0.92
CA SER A 121 5.85 -2.63 -0.64
C SER A 121 5.95 -1.32 0.14
N TRP A 122 6.39 -1.41 1.40
CA TRP A 122 6.56 -0.24 2.26
C TRP A 122 7.57 0.77 1.70
N ARG A 123 8.65 0.30 1.07
CA ARG A 123 9.63 1.19 0.43
C ARG A 123 9.00 2.01 -0.70
N TRP A 124 8.09 1.42 -1.48
CA TRP A 124 7.41 2.11 -2.56
C TRP A 124 6.28 3.00 -2.06
N ALA A 125 5.56 2.58 -1.00
CA ALA A 125 4.61 3.43 -0.29
C ALA A 125 5.27 4.73 0.22
N LEU A 126 6.46 4.63 0.81
CA LEU A 126 7.24 5.78 1.29
C LEU A 126 7.73 6.65 0.13
N SER A 127 8.19 6.05 -0.97
CA SER A 127 8.61 6.78 -2.17
C SER A 127 7.44 7.54 -2.83
N ALA A 128 6.26 6.93 -2.90
CA ALA A 128 5.05 7.47 -3.52
C ALA A 128 4.53 8.76 -2.85
N ARG A 129 4.92 8.99 -1.58
CA ARG A 129 4.67 10.24 -0.86
C ARG A 129 5.38 11.44 -1.49
N ARG A 130 6.48 11.21 -2.21
CA ARG A 130 7.33 12.26 -2.79
C ARG A 130 7.19 12.35 -4.31
N ARG A 131 7.19 11.20 -5.00
CA ARG A 131 7.18 11.13 -6.46
C ARG A 131 6.34 9.96 -6.94
N PHE A 132 5.59 10.18 -8.02
CA PHE A 132 4.91 9.12 -8.75
C PHE A 132 5.86 8.44 -9.74
N ASP A 133 5.82 7.11 -9.77
CA ASP A 133 6.61 6.29 -10.67
C ASP A 133 5.77 5.06 -11.09
N PRO A 134 5.38 4.95 -12.38
CA PRO A 134 4.54 3.85 -12.85
C PRO A 134 5.28 2.49 -12.86
N THR A 135 6.59 2.46 -12.59
CA THR A 135 7.37 1.22 -12.51
C THR A 135 7.55 0.72 -11.08
N ARG A 136 7.13 1.50 -10.08
CA ARG A 136 7.31 1.24 -8.65
C ARG A 136 5.98 1.43 -7.90
N PRO A 137 5.01 0.54 -8.13
CA PRO A 137 3.71 0.65 -7.50
C PRO A 137 3.80 0.43 -5.98
N THR A 138 2.85 1.02 -5.26
CA THR A 138 2.72 0.81 -3.82
C THR A 138 2.30 -0.62 -3.54
N SER A 139 1.36 -1.16 -4.33
CA SER A 139 0.96 -2.57 -4.25
C SER A 139 0.82 -3.21 -5.63
N LEU A 140 1.17 -4.47 -5.73
CA LEU A 140 0.80 -5.36 -6.83
C LEU A 140 -0.55 -5.99 -6.51
N LEU A 141 -1.40 -6.14 -7.52
CA LEU A 141 -2.74 -6.69 -7.39
C LEU A 141 -2.78 -8.06 -8.01
N TYR A 142 -3.20 -9.06 -7.23
CA TYR A 142 -3.36 -10.43 -7.70
C TYR A 142 -4.80 -10.90 -7.50
N ARG A 143 -5.36 -11.58 -8.48
CA ARG A 143 -6.61 -12.33 -8.34
C ARG A 143 -6.32 -13.81 -8.12
N GLU A 144 -7.27 -14.52 -7.54
CA GLU A 144 -7.22 -15.98 -7.48
C GLU A 144 -7.65 -16.57 -8.83
N GLY A 145 -6.76 -17.33 -9.46
CA GLY A 145 -7.02 -18.12 -10.66
C GLY A 145 -7.36 -19.59 -10.35
N PRO A 146 -7.51 -20.42 -11.39
CA PRO A 146 -7.77 -21.85 -11.23
C PRO A 146 -6.73 -22.52 -10.31
N GLY A 147 -7.20 -23.40 -9.43
CA GLY A 147 -6.33 -24.12 -8.48
C GLY A 147 -5.70 -23.22 -7.39
N GLY A 148 -6.20 -22.00 -7.18
CA GLY A 148 -5.69 -21.08 -6.16
C GLY A 148 -4.44 -20.30 -6.57
N ALA A 149 -4.03 -20.40 -7.84
CA ALA A 149 -2.87 -19.67 -8.35
C ALA A 149 -3.10 -18.16 -8.32
N LEU A 150 -2.13 -17.38 -7.84
CA LEU A 150 -2.21 -15.93 -7.86
C LEU A 150 -1.83 -15.40 -9.24
N VAL A 151 -2.77 -14.72 -9.90
CA VAL A 151 -2.59 -14.14 -11.24
C VAL A 151 -2.46 -12.63 -11.11
N LEU A 152 -1.37 -12.06 -11.63
CA LEU A 152 -1.15 -10.61 -11.63
C LEU A 152 -2.24 -9.93 -12.45
N ALA A 153 -3.02 -9.09 -11.79
CA ALA A 153 -4.15 -8.37 -12.36
C ALA A 153 -3.80 -6.90 -12.66
N GLY A 154 -2.94 -6.31 -11.83
CA GLY A 154 -2.64 -4.89 -11.93
C GLY A 154 -1.76 -4.34 -10.82
N ALA A 155 -1.90 -3.05 -10.57
CA ALA A 155 -1.17 -2.35 -9.53
C ALA A 155 -2.02 -1.27 -8.87
N MET A 156 -1.69 -0.96 -7.62
CA MET A 156 -2.20 0.19 -6.87
C MET A 156 -1.10 1.22 -6.70
N TYR A 157 -1.45 2.48 -6.91
CA TYR A 157 -0.60 3.63 -6.60
C TYR A 157 -1.22 4.46 -5.49
N THR A 158 -0.37 5.11 -4.69
CA THR A 158 -0.81 6.00 -3.62
C THR A 158 -0.26 7.41 -3.77
N ALA A 159 -0.96 8.38 -3.19
CA ALA A 159 -0.47 9.73 -2.99
C ALA A 159 -0.85 10.22 -1.59
N PRO A 160 -0.12 11.19 -1.00
CA PRO A 160 -0.55 11.83 0.24
C PRO A 160 -1.95 12.43 0.08
N ASP A 161 -2.74 12.39 1.14
CA ASP A 161 -4.10 12.95 1.19
C ASP A 161 -4.19 14.43 0.79
N ARG A 162 -3.18 15.21 1.16
CA ARG A 162 -3.01 16.62 0.80
C ARG A 162 -2.60 16.87 -0.66
N THR A 163 -2.48 15.83 -1.49
CA THR A 163 -2.16 16.00 -2.91
C THR A 163 -3.34 16.65 -3.62
N SER A 164 -3.11 17.78 -4.29
CA SER A 164 -4.17 18.48 -5.02
C SER A 164 -4.68 17.66 -6.19
N LEU A 165 -5.92 17.94 -6.64
CA LEU A 165 -6.50 17.29 -7.81
C LEU A 165 -5.63 17.44 -9.06
N ASP A 166 -5.03 18.61 -9.27
CA ASP A 166 -4.10 18.83 -10.41
C ASP A 166 -2.83 17.99 -10.28
N ALA A 167 -2.29 17.84 -9.07
CA ALA A 167 -1.14 17.00 -8.84
C ALA A 167 -1.48 15.50 -9.00
N LEU A 168 -2.70 15.05 -8.67
CA LEU A 168 -3.17 13.70 -8.97
C LEU A 168 -3.32 13.49 -10.48
N ASP A 169 -3.91 14.45 -11.18
CA ASP A 169 -4.12 14.46 -12.64
C ASP A 169 -2.80 14.41 -13.43
N GLN A 170 -1.74 15.02 -12.90
CA GLN A 170 -0.38 14.91 -13.43
C GLN A 170 0.22 13.52 -13.26
N ARG A 171 -0.22 12.73 -12.27
CA ARG A 171 0.23 11.35 -12.06
C ARG A 171 -0.53 10.38 -12.97
N ILE A 172 -1.83 10.27 -12.75
CA ILE A 172 -2.77 9.47 -13.55
C ILE A 172 -3.95 10.39 -13.85
N PRO A 173 -4.28 10.65 -15.14
CA PRO A 173 -5.31 11.63 -15.48
C PRO A 173 -6.68 11.31 -14.86
N LEU A 174 -7.31 12.33 -14.27
CA LEU A 174 -8.65 12.24 -13.68
C LEU A 174 -9.76 12.14 -14.75
N SER A 175 -9.39 12.29 -16.01
CA SER A 175 -10.25 12.05 -17.17
C SER A 175 -10.32 10.57 -17.57
N VAL A 176 -9.40 9.73 -17.08
CA VAL A 176 -9.38 8.28 -17.35
C VAL A 176 -9.62 7.43 -16.12
N ALA A 177 -9.21 7.88 -14.93
CA ALA A 177 -9.33 7.13 -13.68
C ALA A 177 -9.84 8.00 -12.52
N ARG A 178 -10.42 7.36 -11.50
CA ARG A 178 -10.80 8.02 -10.25
C ARG A 178 -9.87 7.58 -9.14
N TRP A 179 -9.24 8.54 -8.48
CA TRP A 179 -8.56 8.27 -7.22
C TRP A 179 -9.60 8.23 -6.10
N HIS A 180 -9.31 7.48 -5.04
CA HIS A 180 -10.21 7.34 -3.91
C HIS A 180 -9.50 7.42 -2.57
N GLU A 181 -10.23 7.85 -1.54
CA GLU A 181 -9.81 7.82 -0.14
C GLU A 181 -10.78 6.98 0.68
N HIS A 182 -10.26 6.23 1.64
CA HIS A 182 -11.07 5.61 2.68
C HIS A 182 -11.23 6.56 3.86
N VAL A 183 -12.48 6.93 4.13
CA VAL A 183 -12.85 7.98 5.08
C VAL A 183 -13.88 7.50 6.08
N ASN A 184 -14.01 8.21 7.20
CA ASN A 184 -15.10 8.05 8.16
C ASN A 184 -15.19 6.70 8.87
N TRP A 185 -14.09 6.01 9.13
CA TRP A 185 -14.16 4.67 9.71
C TRP A 185 -14.40 4.71 11.21
N CYS A 186 -15.28 3.81 11.67
CA CYS A 186 -15.33 3.47 13.08
C CYS A 186 -14.56 2.17 13.33
N LEU A 187 -13.50 2.24 14.14
CA LEU A 187 -12.72 1.07 14.56
C LEU A 187 -13.07 0.71 16.02
N PRO A 188 -12.89 -0.55 16.44
CA PRO A 188 -12.95 -0.88 17.85
C PRO A 188 -11.86 -0.18 18.66
N PRO A 189 -12.03 -0.01 19.98
CA PRO A 189 -10.95 0.40 20.87
C PRO A 189 -9.72 -0.51 20.74
N ARG A 190 -8.54 0.06 20.95
CA ARG A 190 -7.29 -0.71 20.91
C ARG A 190 -7.36 -1.86 21.93
N GLY A 191 -6.90 -3.04 21.53
CA GLY A 191 -6.91 -4.24 22.37
C GLY A 191 -8.25 -4.99 22.44
N GLN A 192 -9.35 -4.44 21.91
CA GLN A 192 -10.68 -5.08 21.91
C GLN A 192 -10.96 -5.78 20.57
N ARG A 193 -10.12 -6.76 20.23
CA ARG A 193 -10.12 -7.40 18.91
C ARG A 193 -11.39 -8.19 18.62
N GLU A 194 -12.03 -8.73 19.64
CA GLU A 194 -13.29 -9.45 19.57
C GLU A 194 -14.44 -8.60 19.00
N ARG A 195 -14.39 -7.29 19.23
CA ARG A 195 -15.44 -6.35 18.81
C ARG A 195 -15.50 -6.13 17.31
N TRP A 196 -14.46 -6.50 16.56
CA TRP A 196 -14.50 -6.55 15.09
C TRP A 196 -15.63 -7.43 14.55
N ARG A 197 -16.14 -8.38 15.35
CA ARG A 197 -17.27 -9.25 14.99
C ARG A 197 -18.63 -8.71 15.46
N GLU A 198 -18.67 -7.58 16.16
CA GLU A 198 -19.93 -6.99 16.62
C GLU A 198 -20.83 -6.62 15.44
N ARG A 199 -22.10 -6.99 15.57
CA ARG A 199 -23.14 -6.72 14.60
C ARG A 199 -24.33 -6.06 15.28
N ARG A 200 -24.95 -5.10 14.60
CA ARG A 200 -26.23 -4.48 14.98
C ARG A 200 -27.12 -4.46 13.75
N ASP A 201 -28.34 -4.97 13.89
CA ASP A 201 -29.32 -5.07 12.79
C ASP A 201 -28.75 -5.78 11.54
N GLY A 202 -27.97 -6.83 11.77
CA GLY A 202 -27.34 -7.62 10.70
C GLY A 202 -26.17 -6.93 9.99
N LYS A 203 -25.74 -5.73 10.41
CA LYS A 203 -24.59 -5.01 9.85
C LYS A 203 -23.42 -4.96 10.83
N PRO A 204 -22.16 -4.99 10.34
CA PRO A 204 -20.99 -4.75 11.20
C PRO A 204 -21.10 -3.40 11.93
N VAL A 205 -20.72 -3.36 13.20
CA VAL A 205 -20.63 -2.10 13.95
C VAL A 205 -19.37 -1.33 13.56
N PHE A 206 -18.27 -2.04 13.27
CA PHE A 206 -16.96 -1.48 12.97
C PHE A 206 -16.45 -1.87 11.58
N GLY A 207 -15.51 -1.08 11.05
CA GLY A 207 -14.87 -1.33 9.76
C GLY A 207 -15.62 -0.72 8.57
N PRO A 208 -15.16 -1.00 7.34
CA PRO A 208 -15.63 -0.36 6.11
C PRO A 208 -17.04 -0.76 5.69
N LYS A 209 -17.56 -1.86 6.24
CA LYS A 209 -18.93 -2.33 5.97
C LYS A 209 -19.90 -1.84 7.05
N SER A 210 -19.44 -1.00 7.98
CA SER A 210 -20.28 -0.35 8.97
C SER A 210 -21.15 0.71 8.31
N SER A 211 -22.29 1.03 8.91
CA SER A 211 -23.06 2.23 8.55
C SER A 211 -22.66 3.46 9.39
N ILE A 212 -21.73 3.30 10.33
CA ILE A 212 -21.30 4.37 11.24
C ILE A 212 -20.21 5.21 10.56
N ALA A 213 -20.62 6.35 10.01
CA ALA A 213 -19.74 7.25 9.24
C ALA A 213 -19.56 8.65 9.87
N THR A 214 -19.88 8.82 11.15
CA THR A 214 -19.65 10.08 11.87
C THR A 214 -18.91 9.85 13.19
N ALA A 215 -18.19 10.87 13.65
CA ALA A 215 -17.45 10.81 14.91
C ALA A 215 -18.38 10.58 16.12
N ASP A 216 -19.53 11.26 16.16
CA ASP A 216 -20.49 11.13 17.26
C ASP A 216 -21.12 9.74 17.30
N ALA A 217 -21.53 9.19 16.15
CA ALA A 217 -22.09 7.84 16.07
C ALA A 217 -21.03 6.79 16.44
N CYS A 218 -19.78 6.99 16.05
CA CYS A 218 -18.68 6.10 16.44
C CYS A 218 -18.41 6.17 17.95
N THR A 219 -18.48 7.36 18.54
CA THR A 219 -18.33 7.55 19.99
C THR A 219 -19.48 6.88 20.76
N ALA A 220 -20.71 6.94 20.24
CA ALA A 220 -21.88 6.31 20.85
C ALA A 220 -21.76 4.78 20.97
N VAL A 221 -20.99 4.13 20.09
CA VAL A 221 -20.67 2.70 20.17
C VAL A 221 -19.33 2.42 20.86
N ARG A 222 -18.75 3.43 21.51
CA ARG A 222 -17.41 3.39 22.14
C ARG A 222 -16.35 2.92 21.17
N GLY A 223 -16.36 3.49 19.97
CA GLY A 223 -15.38 3.25 18.91
C GLY A 223 -14.30 4.32 18.85
N ARG A 224 -13.34 4.10 17.96
CA ARG A 224 -12.31 5.05 17.57
C ARG A 224 -12.61 5.51 16.14
N PHE A 225 -12.98 6.78 15.99
CA PHE A 225 -13.23 7.37 14.68
C PHE A 225 -11.92 7.68 13.97
N VAL A 226 -11.82 7.28 12.71
CA VAL A 226 -10.70 7.57 11.82
C VAL A 226 -11.26 8.31 10.61
N PRO A 227 -11.12 9.65 10.56
CA PRO A 227 -11.72 10.45 9.49
C PRO A 227 -11.14 10.10 8.12
N ARG A 228 -9.86 9.71 8.10
CA ARG A 228 -9.14 9.28 6.91
C ARG A 228 -8.09 8.26 7.32
N LEU A 229 -8.14 7.07 6.71
CA LEU A 229 -7.22 5.98 7.06
C LEU A 229 -5.93 6.02 6.22
N PHE A 230 -6.07 6.36 4.94
CA PHE A 230 -5.00 6.39 3.95
C PHE A 230 -5.01 7.71 3.17
N GLY A 231 -3.97 7.96 2.37
CA GLY A 231 -4.05 8.98 1.32
C GLY A 231 -4.84 8.50 0.11
N TRP A 232 -4.74 9.24 -0.98
CA TRP A 232 -5.33 8.84 -2.26
C TRP A 232 -4.78 7.52 -2.76
N MET A 233 -5.65 6.68 -3.30
CA MET A 233 -5.33 5.41 -3.95
C MET A 233 -5.98 5.34 -5.32
N VAL A 234 -5.35 4.61 -6.24
CA VAL A 234 -5.92 4.29 -7.54
C VAL A 234 -5.49 2.90 -7.96
N HIS A 235 -6.46 2.08 -8.38
CA HIS A 235 -6.23 0.77 -8.96
C HIS A 235 -6.15 0.87 -10.47
N VAL A 236 -5.18 0.18 -11.05
CA VAL A 236 -4.98 0.09 -12.49
C VAL A 236 -4.83 -1.38 -12.86
N MET A 237 -5.86 -1.95 -13.49
CA MET A 237 -5.98 -3.37 -13.84
C MET A 237 -5.27 -3.68 -15.17
N ALA A 238 -4.01 -3.27 -15.27
CA ALA A 238 -3.25 -3.24 -16.52
C ALA A 238 -3.08 -4.60 -17.21
N PHE A 239 -3.25 -5.72 -16.49
CA PHE A 239 -3.05 -7.07 -17.01
C PHE A 239 -4.37 -7.84 -17.23
N GLU A 240 -5.52 -7.25 -16.89
CA GLU A 240 -6.83 -7.91 -17.04
C GLU A 240 -7.39 -7.83 -18.47
N SER A 241 -7.07 -6.77 -19.21
CA SER A 241 -7.59 -6.53 -20.57
C SER A 241 -6.79 -5.44 -21.28
N ASP A 242 -7.01 -5.30 -22.60
CA ASP A 242 -6.63 -4.13 -23.39
C ASP A 242 -7.72 -3.05 -23.45
N ASP A 243 -8.94 -3.33 -22.96
CA ASP A 243 -10.02 -2.35 -22.87
C ASP A 243 -9.70 -1.29 -21.78
N PRO A 244 -9.59 0.01 -22.14
CA PRO A 244 -9.39 1.08 -21.17
C PRO A 244 -10.42 1.10 -20.05
N LYS A 245 -11.67 0.68 -20.30
CA LYS A 245 -12.70 0.63 -19.25
C LYS A 245 -12.36 -0.38 -18.17
N VAL A 246 -11.81 -1.53 -18.53
CA VAL A 246 -11.38 -2.54 -17.54
C VAL A 246 -10.12 -2.07 -16.81
N ILE A 247 -9.14 -1.55 -17.56
CA ILE A 247 -7.85 -1.10 -17.00
C ILE A 247 -8.05 -0.01 -15.95
N TRP A 248 -8.91 0.98 -16.22
CA TRP A 248 -9.10 2.15 -15.36
C TRP A 248 -10.38 2.11 -14.52
N GLY A 249 -11.24 1.11 -14.72
CA GLY A 249 -12.56 0.96 -14.09
C GLY A 249 -12.55 0.36 -12.68
N GLY A 250 -11.40 -0.14 -12.20
CA GLY A 250 -11.22 -0.71 -10.85
C GLY A 250 -11.45 0.27 -9.69
N GLY A 251 -11.92 1.49 -9.99
CA GLY A 251 -12.33 2.55 -9.08
C GLY A 251 -13.83 2.90 -9.12
N ALA A 252 -14.66 2.24 -9.93
CA ALA A 252 -16.06 2.64 -10.10
C ALA A 252 -17.03 1.46 -10.25
N GLU A 253 -16.59 0.32 -10.78
CA GLU A 253 -17.47 -0.80 -11.12
C GLU A 253 -16.71 -2.12 -10.92
N HIS A 254 -16.66 -2.62 -9.68
CA HIS A 254 -16.56 -4.07 -9.43
C HIS A 254 -17.97 -4.66 -9.26
N ASP A 255 -18.89 -4.21 -10.10
CA ASP A 255 -20.14 -4.91 -10.39
C ASP A 255 -19.98 -5.39 -11.85
N HIS A 256 -20.47 -6.59 -12.17
CA HIS A 256 -20.32 -7.28 -13.46
C HIS A 256 -19.09 -8.21 -13.61
N MET A 257 -19.09 -9.35 -12.90
CA MET A 257 -18.97 -10.67 -13.56
C MET A 257 -19.25 -11.81 -12.57
N HIS A 258 -20.49 -11.90 -12.10
CA HIS A 258 -21.08 -13.17 -11.72
C HIS A 258 -22.37 -13.35 -12.52
N GLN A 259 -22.22 -13.90 -13.72
CA GLN A 259 -23.18 -14.80 -14.35
C GLN A 259 -22.41 -16.03 -14.79
#